data_AF-A0A388PXB7-F1
#
_entry.id   AF-A0A388PXB7-F1
#
_cell.length_a   1.000
_cell.length_b   1.000
_cell.length_c   1.000
_cell.angle_alpha   90.00
_cell.angle_beta   90.00
_cell.angle_gamma   90.00
#
_symmetry.space_group_name_H-M   'P 1'
#
loop_
_entity.id
_entity.type
_entity.pdbx_description
1 polymer ?
#
loop_
_entity_poly.entity_id
_entity_poly.type
_entity_poly.pdbx_seq_one_letter_code
_entity_poly.pdbx_strand_id
1 'polypeptide(L)'
;MALWLPWINHKKDFSPLFLSMGKVMQDKTCLTTHNINNAQIDLIDYYLNIKSTREGDRGNCNYLLIYQLHKKDLPPISENWKLVWNERQPGDKNNYKLFYKE
;
A
#
# COMPACT_ATOMS: atom_id res chain seq x y z
N MET A 1 15.33 -34.97 13.21
CA MET A 1 16.20 -33.78 13.07
C MET A 1 15.30 -32.56 13.17
N ALA A 2 15.34 -31.85 14.30
CA ALA A 2 14.59 -30.61 14.46
C ALA A 2 15.43 -29.48 13.84
N LEU A 3 14.87 -28.75 12.89
CA LEU A 3 15.46 -27.49 12.42
C LEU A 3 15.34 -26.47 13.54
N TRP A 4 16.45 -26.22 14.24
CA TRP A 4 16.55 -25.11 15.18
C TRP A 4 16.57 -23.81 14.37
N LEU A 5 15.41 -23.15 14.26
CA LEU A 5 15.31 -21.79 13.74
C LEU A 5 14.95 -20.83 14.88
N PRO A 6 15.88 -20.49 15.80
CA PRO A 6 15.51 -19.59 16.89
C PRO A 6 15.56 -18.10 16.51
N TRP A 7 15.83 -17.73 15.24
CA TRP A 7 16.26 -16.36 14.89
C TRP A 7 15.54 -15.72 13.67
N ILE A 8 14.45 -16.30 13.15
CA ILE A 8 13.66 -15.68 12.05
C ILE A 8 12.63 -14.64 12.53
N ASN A 9 12.42 -14.52 13.84
CA ASN A 9 11.46 -13.57 14.40
C ASN A 9 12.04 -12.16 14.51
N HIS A 10 12.10 -11.43 13.39
CA HIS A 10 11.99 -9.96 13.41
C HIS A 10 11.72 -9.31 12.05
N LYS A 11 11.34 -10.08 11.01
CA LYS A 11 10.90 -9.47 9.75
C LYS A 11 9.51 -8.85 9.95
N LYS A 12 9.34 -7.60 9.52
CA LYS A 12 8.03 -6.93 9.52
C LYS A 12 7.07 -7.74 8.65
N ASP A 13 5.96 -8.18 9.25
CA ASP A 13 4.87 -8.81 8.52
C ASP A 13 3.89 -7.75 8.02
N PHE A 14 3.89 -7.52 6.71
CA PHE A 14 3.00 -6.58 6.03
C PHE A 14 1.66 -7.21 5.61
N SER A 15 1.49 -8.53 5.76
CA SER A 15 0.27 -9.24 5.36
C SER A 15 -0.99 -8.65 5.99
N PRO A 16 -1.07 -8.45 7.34
CA PRO A 16 -2.28 -7.90 7.96
C PRO A 16 -2.61 -6.50 7.44
N LEU A 17 -1.57 -5.68 7.21
CA LEU A 17 -1.73 -4.31 6.73
C LEU A 17 -2.34 -4.30 5.33
N PHE A 18 -1.72 -4.95 4.35
CA PHE A 18 -2.18 -4.91 2.97
C PHE A 18 -3.49 -5.68 2.78
N LEU A 19 -3.70 -6.81 3.46
CA LEU A 19 -4.99 -7.50 3.42
C LEU A 19 -6.14 -6.65 3.99
N SER A 20 -5.88 -5.81 5.01
CA SER A 20 -6.91 -4.88 5.50
C SER A 20 -7.28 -3.81 4.47
N MET A 21 -6.29 -3.29 3.73
CA MET A 21 -6.49 -2.37 2.61
C MET A 21 -7.33 -3.03 1.52
N GLY A 22 -7.01 -4.29 1.17
CA GLY A 22 -7.74 -5.04 0.16
C GLY A 22 -9.22 -5.32 0.48
N LYS A 23 -9.68 -5.13 1.73
CA LYS A 23 -11.09 -5.29 2.12
C LYS A 23 -11.94 -4.07 1.75
N VAL A 24 -11.34 -2.89 1.59
CA VAL A 24 -12.06 -1.66 1.23
C VAL A 24 -12.06 -1.38 -0.28
N MET A 25 -11.27 -2.14 -1.04
CA MET A 25 -11.20 -2.02 -2.49
C MET A 25 -12.38 -2.75 -3.13
N GLN A 26 -13.18 -2.05 -3.92
CA GLN A 26 -14.35 -2.61 -4.62
C GLN A 26 -13.93 -3.31 -5.92
N ASP A 27 -12.97 -2.72 -6.65
CA ASP A 27 -12.37 -3.31 -7.84
C ASP A 27 -10.84 -3.35 -7.69
N LYS A 28 -10.22 -4.50 -7.93
CA LYS A 28 -8.78 -4.74 -7.75
C LYS A 28 -8.05 -4.85 -9.09
N THR A 29 -8.41 -3.99 -10.04
CA THR A 29 -7.82 -4.00 -11.39
C THR A 29 -6.42 -3.41 -11.42
N CYS A 30 -6.19 -2.26 -10.78
CA CYS A 30 -4.86 -1.66 -10.69
C CYS A 30 -4.70 -0.65 -9.54
N LEU A 31 -3.45 -0.42 -9.14
CA LEU A 31 -3.08 0.46 -8.05
C LEU A 31 -1.88 1.34 -8.43
N THR A 32 -2.04 2.66 -8.32
CA THR A 32 -0.89 3.58 -8.38
C THR A 32 -0.29 3.73 -6.99
N THR A 33 1.03 3.79 -6.90
CA THR A 33 1.77 3.89 -5.63
C THR A 33 2.67 5.12 -5.60
N HIS A 34 2.74 5.79 -4.44
CA HIS A 34 3.59 6.95 -4.21
C HIS A 34 4.37 6.81 -2.90
N ASN A 35 5.68 7.07 -2.94
CA ASN A 35 6.62 6.89 -1.84
C ASN A 35 6.72 5.44 -1.29
N ILE A 36 6.44 4.44 -2.13
CA ILE A 36 6.51 3.02 -1.79
C ILE A 36 7.68 2.37 -2.53
N ASN A 37 8.50 1.59 -1.83
CA ASN A 37 9.65 0.91 -2.43
C ASN A 37 9.24 -0.39 -3.16
N ASN A 38 10.12 -0.91 -4.01
CA ASN A 38 9.82 -2.11 -4.83
C ASN A 38 9.47 -3.34 -3.99
N ALA A 39 10.18 -3.59 -2.89
CA ALA A 39 9.89 -4.75 -2.05
C ALA A 39 8.47 -4.68 -1.45
N GLN A 40 7.99 -3.49 -1.11
CA GLN A 40 6.62 -3.30 -0.65
C GLN A 40 5.61 -3.41 -1.79
N ILE A 41 5.92 -2.90 -2.97
CA ILE A 41 5.10 -3.08 -4.18
C ILE A 41 4.91 -4.57 -4.48
N ASP A 42 6.00 -5.36 -4.48
CA ASP A 42 5.95 -6.80 -4.71
C ASP A 42 5.07 -7.52 -3.67
N LEU A 43 5.12 -7.08 -2.40
CA LEU A 43 4.27 -7.60 -1.34
C LEU A 43 2.79 -7.24 -1.55
N ILE A 44 2.50 -6.02 -2.00
CA ILE A 44 1.12 -5.60 -2.33
C ILE A 44 0.57 -6.47 -3.45
N ASP A 45 1.33 -6.62 -4.53
CA ASP A 45 0.95 -7.44 -5.69
C ASP A 45 0.72 -8.90 -5.28
N TYR A 46 1.59 -9.44 -4.43
CA TYR A 46 1.47 -10.79 -3.88
C TYR A 46 0.22 -10.98 -3.01
N TYR A 47 -0.03 -10.10 -2.02
CA TYR A 47 -1.13 -10.29 -1.08
C TYR A 47 -2.50 -9.93 -1.66
N LEU A 48 -2.56 -9.00 -2.60
CA LEU A 48 -3.81 -8.50 -3.15
C LEU A 48 -4.13 -9.03 -4.54
N ASN A 49 -3.18 -9.72 -5.18
CA ASN A 49 -3.31 -10.18 -6.56
C ASN A 49 -3.72 -9.04 -7.50
N ILE A 50 -3.07 -7.89 -7.34
CA ILE A 50 -3.29 -6.64 -8.10
C ILE A 50 -2.00 -6.27 -8.83
N LYS A 51 -2.12 -5.51 -9.92
CA LYS A 51 -0.95 -4.90 -10.57
C LYS A 51 -0.73 -3.50 -10.01
N SER A 52 0.33 -3.32 -9.23
CA SER A 52 0.72 -2.00 -8.74
C SER A 52 1.76 -1.36 -9.66
N THR A 53 1.63 -0.06 -9.89
CA THR A 53 2.58 0.75 -10.67
C THR A 53 3.02 1.97 -9.87
N ARG A 54 4.19 2.54 -10.17
CA ARG A 54 4.61 3.79 -9.53
C ARG A 54 3.88 4.97 -10.16
N GLU A 55 3.67 6.01 -9.38
CA GLU A 55 3.22 7.29 -9.91
C GLU A 55 4.19 7.80 -10.98
N GLY A 56 3.65 8.27 -12.12
CA GLY A 56 4.43 8.66 -13.30
C GLY A 56 4.60 7.55 -14.33
N ASP A 57 4.47 6.28 -13.93
CA ASP A 57 4.24 5.19 -14.88
C ASP A 57 2.79 5.33 -15.41
N ARG A 58 2.57 5.10 -16.71
CA ARG A 58 1.33 5.38 -17.44
C ARG A 58 0.12 4.50 -16.99
N GLY A 59 -0.33 4.63 -15.75
CA GLY A 59 -1.48 3.94 -15.17
C GLY A 59 -2.51 4.93 -14.65
N ASN A 60 -3.65 5.06 -15.34
CA ASN A 60 -4.81 5.81 -14.86
C ASN A 60 -5.61 4.95 -13.88
N CYS A 61 -5.00 4.54 -12.76
CA CYS A 61 -5.69 3.75 -11.76
C CYS A 61 -6.64 4.58 -10.93
N ASN A 62 -7.81 4.02 -10.62
CA ASN A 62 -8.78 4.64 -9.72
C ASN A 62 -8.33 4.54 -8.26
N TYR A 63 -7.31 3.75 -7.96
CA TYR A 63 -6.72 3.65 -6.62
C TYR A 63 -5.31 4.24 -6.59
N LEU A 64 -5.04 5.03 -5.54
CA LEU A 64 -3.74 5.60 -5.23
C LEU A 64 -3.36 5.26 -3.79
N LEU A 65 -2.27 4.52 -3.59
CA LEU A 65 -1.70 4.24 -2.28
C LEU A 65 -0.46 5.11 -2.04
N ILE A 66 -0.52 5.92 -0.99
CA ILE A 66 0.59 6.79 -0.57
C ILE A 66 1.14 6.30 0.75
N TYR A 67 2.46 6.12 0.85
CA TYR A 67 3.13 6.11 2.14
C TYR A 67 3.52 7.55 2.51
N GLN A 68 2.81 8.15 3.48
CA GLN A 68 2.87 9.59 3.70
C GLN A 68 4.10 9.98 4.54
N LEU A 69 5.13 10.54 3.91
CA LEU A 69 6.30 11.11 4.60
C LEU A 69 6.07 12.57 5.01
N HIS A 70 5.35 13.32 4.17
CA HIS A 70 5.06 14.73 4.34
C HIS A 70 3.60 15.06 3.98
N LYS A 71 3.11 16.24 4.42
CA LYS A 71 1.75 16.70 4.06
C LYS A 71 1.57 16.93 2.56
N LYS A 72 2.64 17.31 1.86
CA LYS A 72 2.65 17.58 0.41
C LYS A 72 2.53 16.32 -0.46
N ASP A 73 2.68 15.13 0.12
CA ASP A 73 2.58 13.85 -0.60
C ASP A 73 1.11 13.45 -0.84
N LEU A 74 0.16 14.13 -0.20
CA LEU A 74 -1.26 13.88 -0.39
C LEU A 74 -1.68 14.43 -1.76
N PRO A 75 -2.60 13.73 -2.46
CA PRO A 75 -3.04 14.20 -3.76
C PRO A 75 -3.80 15.53 -3.60
N PRO A 76 -3.77 16.40 -4.60
CA PRO A 76 -4.46 17.67 -4.52
C PRO A 76 -5.98 17.45 -4.37
N ILE A 77 -6.60 18.29 -3.53
CA ILE A 77 -8.04 18.23 -3.22
C ILE A 77 -8.92 18.35 -4.49
N SER A 78 -8.40 18.97 -5.54
CA SER A 78 -9.09 19.21 -6.82
C SER A 78 -9.36 17.97 -7.67
N GLU A 79 -8.79 16.80 -7.35
CA GLU A 79 -8.79 15.62 -8.24
C GLU A 79 -9.85 14.55 -7.92
N ASN A 80 -10.89 14.88 -7.14
CA ASN A 80 -11.97 13.95 -6.73
C ASN A 80 -11.48 12.71 -5.94
N TRP A 81 -10.29 12.78 -5.34
CA TRP A 81 -9.79 11.70 -4.49
C TRP A 81 -10.51 11.65 -3.15
N LYS A 82 -11.02 10.47 -2.79
CA LYS A 82 -11.60 10.18 -1.49
C LYS A 82 -10.68 9.25 -0.71
N LEU A 83 -10.36 9.61 0.54
CA LEU A 83 -9.63 8.72 1.44
C LEU A 83 -10.55 7.57 1.87
N VAL A 84 -10.21 6.34 1.49
CA VAL A 84 -11.03 5.15 1.79
C VAL A 84 -10.39 4.23 2.82
N TRP A 85 -9.09 4.37 3.07
CA TRP A 85 -8.37 3.60 4.09
C TRP A 85 -7.09 4.30 4.54
N ASN A 86 -6.75 4.20 5.83
CA ASN A 86 -5.61 4.86 6.45
C ASN A 86 -5.12 4.04 7.65
N GLU A 87 -4.02 3.32 7.48
CA GLU A 87 -3.44 2.48 8.53
C GLU A 87 -1.93 2.57 8.52
N ARG A 88 -1.29 1.95 9.51
CA ARG A 88 0.15 1.97 9.69
C ARG A 88 0.69 0.60 10.06
N GLN A 89 1.84 0.24 9.50
CA GLN A 89 2.57 -0.92 9.95
C GLN A 89 3.01 -0.75 11.42
N PRO A 90 2.78 -1.71 12.31
CA PRO A 90 3.26 -1.65 13.68
C PRO A 90 4.76 -1.28 13.76
N GLY A 91 5.07 -0.25 14.54
CA GLY A 91 6.44 0.28 14.70
C GLY A 91 6.87 1.34 13.67
N ASP A 92 6.08 1.60 12.63
CA ASP A 92 6.35 2.72 11.72
C ASP A 92 5.90 4.05 12.34
N LYS A 93 6.45 5.16 11.84
CA LYS A 93 6.00 6.51 12.22
C LYS A 93 4.87 7.02 11.33
N ASN A 94 4.91 6.66 10.07
CA ASN A 94 4.06 7.19 9.01
C ASN A 94 2.99 6.19 8.59
N ASN A 95 1.90 6.69 8.02
CA ASN A 95 0.77 5.87 7.61
C ASN A 95 0.80 5.63 6.10
N TYR A 96 0.17 4.53 5.70
CA TYR A 96 -0.28 4.29 4.34
C TYR A 96 -1.71 4.83 4.21
N LYS A 97 -1.99 5.49 3.10
CA LYS A 97 -3.30 6.07 2.78
C LYS A 97 -3.72 5.63 1.40
N LEU A 98 -4.87 4.96 1.34
CA LEU A 98 -5.50 4.56 0.09
C LEU A 98 -6.58 5.59 -0.27
N PHE A 99 -6.45 6.12 -1.48
CA PHE A 99 -7.43 6.99 -2.09
C PHE A 99 -8.13 6.27 -3.24
N TYR A 100 -9.42 6.57 -3.41
CA TYR A 100 -10.21 6.16 -4.55
C TYR A 100 -10.69 7.39 -5.32
N LYS A 101 -10.59 7.35 -6.65
CA LYS A 101 -11.13 8.35 -7.56
C LYS A 101 -12.49 7.89 -8.07
N GLU A 102 -13.53 8.66 -7.77
CA GLU A 102 -14.86 8.48 -8.37
C GLU A 102 -14.89 8.90 -9.85
#